data_AF-A0A6C0L065-F1
#
_entry.id   AF-A0A6C0L065-F1
#
_cell.length_a   1.000
_cell.length_b   1.000
_cell.length_c   1.000
_cell.angle_alpha   90.00
_cell.angle_beta   90.00
_cell.angle_gamma   90.00
#
_symmetry.space_group_name_H-M   'P 1'
#
loop_
_entity.id
_entity.type
_entity.pdbx_description
1 polymer ?
#
loop_
_entity_poly.entity_id
_entity_poly.type
_entity_poly.pdbx_seq_one_letter_code
_entity_poly.pdbx_strand_id
1 'polypeptide(L)'
;MEDTILQTKKSRKQQFAIFDFDWTLVKPKAGRKFPTKVDDWMYLRPSVPDTIRKAAKNHQIVIVTDQSKPWKVDQIQAVMEDVDVDYTAIVGVKTQKPDTALFLGVFPKFNPEKAYYVGDAAGRPGDWSDKDKVFATNLGTKFFYPEQVFPLEKQEARPPVEPSDKKEVVIMVGYPGSGKSTIAKEFKTYHRVDGDALRSAPAMIKDAEKHIATQSIVFDSTAGTKEKREKFVNFAQKHDLPVRVFWVQTPIEVAMERSKQRESEGGPHIPAVAFYVYRKHFEEPTEEEGFTLVTLS
;
A
#
# COMPACT_ATOMS: atom_id res chain seq x y z
N MET A 1 -0.41 -25.18 22.11
CA MET A 1 0.34 -25.41 20.86
C MET A 1 1.81 -25.45 21.21
N GLU A 2 2.56 -26.25 20.46
CA GLU A 2 4.00 -26.36 20.58
C GLU A 2 4.66 -25.59 19.43
N ASP A 3 5.95 -25.30 19.59
CA ASP A 3 6.76 -24.79 18.49
C ASP A 3 6.75 -25.80 17.34
N THR A 4 6.61 -25.31 16.11
CA THR A 4 6.40 -26.17 14.93
C THR A 4 7.43 -25.83 13.85
N ILE A 5 8.08 -26.85 13.30
CA ILE A 5 8.97 -26.72 12.14
C ILE A 5 8.31 -27.39 10.94
N LEU A 6 8.07 -26.61 9.89
CA LEU A 6 7.60 -27.12 8.60
C LEU A 6 8.77 -27.10 7.63
N GLN A 7 8.96 -28.17 6.88
CA GLN A 7 10.01 -28.26 5.89
C GLN A 7 9.54 -29.10 4.70
N THR A 8 9.75 -28.57 3.50
CA THR A 8 9.47 -29.26 2.23
C THR A 8 10.62 -30.21 1.89
N LYS A 9 11.79 -29.65 1.57
CA LYS A 9 13.02 -30.40 1.29
C LYS A 9 14.21 -29.78 2.03
N LYS A 10 15.13 -30.64 2.45
CA LYS A 10 16.39 -30.19 3.03
C LYS A 10 17.28 -29.61 1.93
N SER A 11 17.41 -28.30 1.91
CA SER A 11 18.29 -27.62 0.96
C SER A 11 19.77 -27.75 1.38
N ARG A 12 20.66 -27.76 0.38
CA ARG A 12 22.13 -27.77 0.56
C ARG A 12 22.76 -26.38 0.47
N LYS A 13 21.98 -25.35 0.12
CA LYS A 13 22.47 -23.97 -0.01
C LYS A 13 22.94 -23.49 1.37
N GLN A 14 23.97 -22.64 1.37
CA GLN A 14 24.52 -22.06 2.61
C GLN A 14 24.12 -20.60 2.82
N GLN A 15 23.37 -20.02 1.87
CA GLN A 15 22.85 -18.65 1.97
C GLN A 15 21.40 -18.68 2.42
N PHE A 16 20.96 -17.71 3.22
CA PHE A 16 19.62 -17.68 3.82
C PHE A 16 18.90 -16.37 3.52
N ALA A 17 17.67 -16.49 3.05
CA ALA A 17 16.72 -15.39 2.96
C ALA A 17 15.65 -15.67 4.02
N ILE A 18 15.72 -14.96 5.13
CA ILE A 18 14.87 -15.17 6.30
C ILE A 18 13.78 -14.10 6.31
N PHE A 19 12.54 -14.50 6.49
CA PHE A 19 11.38 -13.61 6.45
C PHE A 19 10.53 -13.81 7.71
N ASP A 20 10.05 -12.73 8.30
CA ASP A 20 8.80 -12.78 9.05
C ASP A 20 7.61 -13.09 8.11
N PHE A 21 6.44 -13.42 8.64
CA PHE A 21 5.26 -13.80 7.87
C PHE A 21 4.20 -12.69 7.80
N ASP A 22 3.65 -12.29 8.94
CA ASP A 22 2.53 -11.35 9.04
C ASP A 22 3.01 -9.92 8.82
N TRP A 23 2.37 -9.15 7.94
CA TRP A 23 2.82 -7.81 7.53
C TRP A 23 4.19 -7.75 6.85
N THR A 24 4.78 -8.92 6.57
CA THR A 24 6.04 -9.07 5.83
C THR A 24 5.81 -9.75 4.48
N LEU A 25 5.24 -10.96 4.48
CA LEU A 25 4.86 -11.67 3.24
C LEU A 25 3.39 -11.44 2.89
N VAL A 26 2.53 -11.44 3.91
CA VAL A 26 1.07 -11.38 3.74
C VAL A 26 0.42 -10.36 4.68
N LYS A 27 -0.79 -9.92 4.33
CA LYS A 27 -1.67 -9.07 5.14
C LYS A 27 -3.13 -9.52 5.01
N PRO A 28 -4.02 -9.20 5.98
CA PRO A 28 -5.44 -9.55 5.87
C PRO A 28 -6.16 -8.86 4.71
N LYS A 29 -7.08 -9.54 4.03
CA LYS A 29 -7.76 -9.02 2.81
C LYS A 29 -8.52 -7.72 3.07
N ALA A 30 -9.16 -7.61 4.24
CA ALA A 30 -10.01 -6.48 4.60
C ALA A 30 -9.26 -5.29 5.22
N GLY A 31 -7.92 -5.28 5.22
CA GLY A 31 -7.13 -4.23 5.89
C GLY A 31 -7.27 -4.23 7.42
N ARG A 32 -7.70 -5.35 7.99
CA ARG A 32 -7.70 -5.59 9.44
C ARG A 32 -6.27 -5.77 9.94
N LYS A 33 -6.04 -5.50 11.23
CA LYS A 33 -4.71 -5.71 11.86
C LYS A 33 -4.31 -7.19 11.88
N PHE A 34 -5.25 -8.09 12.12
CA PHE A 34 -5.01 -9.52 12.23
C PHE A 34 -5.97 -10.32 11.35
N PRO A 35 -5.51 -11.43 10.74
CA PRO A 35 -6.37 -12.32 9.98
C PRO A 35 -7.32 -13.08 10.90
N THR A 36 -8.56 -13.33 10.45
CA THR A 36 -9.57 -14.03 11.27
C THR A 36 -9.75 -15.51 10.94
N LYS A 37 -9.23 -15.95 9.80
CA LYS A 37 -9.35 -17.33 9.31
C LYS A 37 -8.23 -17.65 8.32
N VAL A 38 -8.05 -18.93 8.03
CA VAL A 38 -6.93 -19.46 7.22
C VAL A 38 -6.79 -18.81 5.84
N ASP A 39 -7.90 -18.46 5.18
CA ASP A 39 -7.96 -17.87 3.83
C ASP A 39 -8.04 -16.33 3.84
N ASP A 40 -7.96 -15.70 5.01
CA ASP A 40 -7.95 -14.24 5.16
C ASP A 40 -6.53 -13.69 5.02
N TRP A 41 -5.95 -13.87 3.84
CA TRP A 41 -4.66 -13.30 3.50
C TRP A 41 -4.62 -12.85 2.04
N MET A 42 -3.80 -11.85 1.78
CA MET A 42 -3.32 -11.47 0.47
C MET A 42 -1.84 -11.12 0.62
N TYR A 43 -1.07 -11.15 -0.45
CA TYR A 43 0.32 -10.71 -0.41
C TYR A 43 0.43 -9.27 0.10
N LEU A 44 1.49 -8.98 0.86
CA LEU A 44 1.78 -7.64 1.34
C LEU A 44 1.88 -6.66 0.15
N ARG A 45 2.59 -7.09 -0.90
CA ARG A 45 2.78 -6.43 -2.18
C ARG A 45 2.72 -7.45 -3.33
N PRO A 46 2.28 -7.07 -4.54
CA PRO A 46 2.21 -7.98 -5.69
C PRO A 46 3.56 -8.65 -6.03
N SER A 47 4.67 -7.99 -5.72
CA SER A 47 6.03 -8.48 -6.01
C SER A 47 6.53 -9.59 -5.08
N VAL A 48 5.83 -9.89 -3.98
CA VAL A 48 6.28 -10.88 -2.97
C VAL A 48 6.59 -12.25 -3.60
N PRO A 49 5.70 -12.89 -4.38
CA PRO A 49 5.96 -14.24 -4.91
C PRO A 49 7.20 -14.30 -5.81
N ASP A 50 7.30 -13.37 -6.76
CA ASP A 50 8.42 -13.32 -7.70
C ASP A 50 9.75 -12.98 -7.02
N THR A 51 9.70 -12.14 -5.98
CA THR A 51 10.88 -11.81 -5.19
C THR A 51 11.38 -13.01 -4.42
N ILE A 52 10.48 -13.78 -3.78
CA ILE A 52 10.85 -15.03 -3.08
C ILE A 52 11.38 -16.06 -4.08
N ARG A 53 10.70 -16.29 -5.21
CA ARG A 53 11.17 -17.20 -6.27
C ARG A 53 12.57 -16.83 -6.78
N LYS A 54 12.84 -15.53 -6.94
CA LYS A 54 14.17 -15.03 -7.31
C LYS A 54 15.21 -15.28 -6.22
N ALA A 55 14.89 -14.99 -4.95
CA ALA A 55 15.77 -15.25 -3.81
C ALA A 55 16.10 -16.74 -3.68
N ALA A 56 15.09 -17.60 -3.90
CA ALA A 56 15.18 -19.05 -3.83
C ALA A 56 16.19 -19.64 -4.82
N LYS A 57 16.62 -18.92 -5.86
CA LYS A 57 17.69 -19.40 -6.76
C LYS A 57 19.01 -19.60 -6.02
N ASN A 58 19.36 -18.69 -5.11
CA ASN A 58 20.66 -18.67 -4.42
C ASN A 58 20.55 -18.90 -2.91
N HIS A 59 19.39 -18.64 -2.32
CA HIS A 59 19.16 -18.73 -0.88
C HIS A 59 18.22 -19.89 -0.52
N GLN A 60 18.35 -20.37 0.71
CA GLN A 60 17.30 -21.10 1.41
C GLN A 60 16.24 -20.11 1.85
N ILE A 61 14.98 -20.39 1.53
CA ILE A 61 13.87 -19.58 2.02
C ILE A 61 13.50 -20.08 3.41
N VAL A 62 13.59 -19.20 4.41
CA VAL A 62 13.24 -19.50 5.79
C VAL A 62 12.20 -18.51 6.28
N ILE A 63 11.13 -19.01 6.89
CA ILE A 63 10.11 -18.18 7.55
C ILE A 63 10.30 -18.33 9.05
N VAL A 64 10.31 -17.22 9.79
CA VAL A 64 10.37 -17.22 11.26
C VAL A 64 9.23 -16.35 11.78
N THR A 65 8.26 -16.97 12.44
CA THR A 65 7.02 -16.29 12.81
C THR A 65 6.52 -16.68 14.19
N ASP A 66 6.06 -15.70 14.96
CA ASP A 66 5.48 -15.91 16.29
C ASP A 66 3.97 -16.08 16.15
N GLN A 67 3.40 -17.22 16.57
CA GLN A 67 1.98 -17.51 16.34
C GLN A 67 1.26 -18.01 17.60
N SER A 68 -0.02 -17.64 17.71
CA SER A 68 -0.91 -18.05 18.81
C SER A 68 -2.12 -18.85 18.33
N LYS A 69 -2.34 -18.97 17.02
CA LYS A 69 -3.49 -19.66 16.42
C LYS A 69 -3.07 -20.92 15.65
N PRO A 70 -3.69 -22.09 15.88
CA PRO A 70 -3.30 -23.35 15.19
C PRO A 70 -3.38 -23.29 13.68
N TRP A 71 -4.44 -22.69 13.14
CA TRP A 71 -4.67 -22.57 11.70
C TRP A 71 -3.62 -21.74 10.96
N LYS A 72 -2.72 -21.04 11.68
CA LYS A 72 -1.64 -20.29 11.04
C LYS A 72 -0.62 -21.16 10.35
N VAL A 73 -0.44 -22.39 10.84
CA VAL A 73 0.39 -23.40 10.17
C VAL A 73 -0.15 -23.66 8.76
N ASP A 74 -1.45 -23.94 8.66
CA ASP A 74 -2.13 -24.19 7.38
C ASP A 74 -2.08 -22.95 6.46
N GLN A 75 -2.20 -21.75 7.02
CA GLN A 75 -2.09 -20.50 6.24
C GLN A 75 -0.68 -20.33 5.66
N ILE A 76 0.37 -20.61 6.43
CA ILE A 76 1.76 -20.55 5.95
C ILE A 76 1.97 -21.56 4.83
N GLN A 77 1.46 -22.79 4.98
CA GLN A 77 1.56 -23.82 3.94
C GLN A 77 0.86 -23.36 2.66
N ALA A 78 -0.38 -22.88 2.74
CA ALA A 78 -1.13 -22.41 1.57
C ALA A 78 -0.43 -21.25 0.84
N VAL A 79 0.16 -20.31 1.57
CA VAL A 79 0.93 -19.21 0.97
C VAL A 79 2.18 -19.74 0.27
N MET A 80 2.91 -20.67 0.89
CA MET A 80 4.16 -21.17 0.31
C MET A 80 3.94 -22.18 -0.82
N GLU A 81 2.81 -22.87 -0.84
CA GLU A 81 2.34 -23.63 -2.00
C GLU A 81 2.06 -22.71 -3.20
N ASP A 82 1.45 -21.54 -2.99
CA ASP A 82 1.21 -20.54 -4.05
C ASP A 82 2.51 -19.87 -4.55
N VAL A 83 3.49 -19.65 -3.67
CA VAL A 83 4.82 -19.14 -4.06
C VAL A 83 5.62 -20.17 -4.86
N ASP A 84 5.40 -21.47 -4.60
CA ASP A 84 6.01 -22.62 -5.25
C ASP A 84 7.55 -22.67 -5.13
N VAL A 85 8.04 -22.72 -3.88
CA VAL A 85 9.48 -22.86 -3.58
C VAL A 85 9.72 -23.80 -2.39
N ASP A 86 10.88 -24.45 -2.35
CA ASP A 86 11.33 -25.15 -1.15
C ASP A 86 11.61 -24.14 -0.03
N TYR A 87 11.03 -24.38 1.15
CA TYR A 87 11.14 -23.54 2.33
C TYR A 87 11.27 -24.33 3.63
N THR A 88 11.73 -23.64 4.69
CA THR A 88 11.60 -24.08 6.09
C THR A 88 10.86 -23.00 6.87
N ALA A 89 9.75 -23.31 7.53
CA ALA A 89 9.08 -22.39 8.42
C ALA A 89 9.29 -22.80 9.88
N ILE A 90 9.70 -21.84 10.70
CA ILE A 90 9.90 -21.94 12.13
C ILE A 90 8.77 -21.14 12.78
N VAL A 91 7.80 -21.84 13.36
CA VAL A 91 6.63 -21.26 13.99
C VAL A 91 6.82 -21.31 15.51
N GLY A 92 7.18 -20.15 16.08
CA GLY A 92 7.39 -19.97 17.51
C GLY A 92 6.07 -19.72 18.24
N VAL A 93 5.76 -20.56 19.22
CA VAL A 93 4.61 -20.41 20.12
C VAL A 93 5.11 -20.16 21.54
N LYS A 94 6.04 -21.01 22.02
CA LYS A 94 6.72 -20.90 23.31
C LYS A 94 8.03 -20.14 23.19
N THR A 95 8.84 -20.47 22.19
CA THR A 95 10.08 -19.75 21.89
C THR A 95 9.82 -18.75 20.77
N GLN A 96 9.52 -17.51 21.17
CA GLN A 96 9.21 -16.40 20.27
C GLN A 96 10.42 -15.51 20.02
N LYS A 97 10.40 -14.80 18.90
CA LYS A 97 11.33 -13.69 18.66
C LYS A 97 11.28 -12.71 19.84
N PRO A 98 12.43 -12.17 20.29
CA PRO A 98 13.73 -12.19 19.61
C PRO A 98 14.68 -13.33 20.00
N ASP A 99 14.20 -14.38 20.68
CA ASP A 99 15.02 -15.56 21.02
C ASP A 99 15.40 -16.33 19.74
N THR A 100 16.70 -16.62 19.60
CA THR A 100 17.28 -17.30 18.43
C THR A 100 17.46 -18.80 18.64
N ALA A 101 17.20 -19.34 19.84
CA ALA A 101 17.47 -20.73 20.19
C ALA A 101 16.78 -21.73 19.25
N LEU A 102 15.49 -21.48 18.94
CA LEU A 102 14.74 -22.35 18.04
C LEU A 102 15.33 -22.35 16.62
N PHE A 103 15.72 -21.18 16.11
CA PHE A 103 16.35 -21.04 14.80
C PHE A 103 17.72 -21.72 14.74
N LEU A 104 18.58 -21.47 15.73
CA LEU A 104 19.92 -22.06 15.80
C LEU A 104 19.89 -23.57 16.05
N GLY A 105 18.85 -24.07 16.71
CA GLY A 105 18.59 -25.51 16.85
C GLY A 105 18.29 -26.19 15.51
N VAL A 106 17.54 -25.52 14.63
CA VAL A 106 17.26 -26.01 13.26
C VAL A 106 18.48 -25.85 12.36
N PHE A 107 19.25 -24.77 12.53
CA PHE A 107 20.41 -24.42 11.70
C PHE A 107 21.70 -24.26 12.52
N PRO A 108 22.28 -25.34 13.07
CA PRO A 108 23.45 -25.25 13.97
C PRO A 108 24.74 -24.78 13.29
N LYS A 109 24.80 -24.83 11.95
CA LYS A 109 25.94 -24.35 11.14
C LYS A 109 25.62 -23.04 10.42
N PHE A 110 24.67 -22.27 10.94
CA PHE A 110 24.26 -21.00 10.37
C PHE A 110 25.43 -20.02 10.30
N ASN A 111 25.59 -19.35 9.15
CA ASN A 111 26.55 -18.26 8.98
C ASN A 111 25.77 -16.97 8.70
N PRO A 112 25.80 -15.98 9.62
CA PRO A 112 25.03 -14.76 9.46
C PRO A 112 25.48 -13.84 8.33
N GLU A 113 26.76 -13.91 7.92
CA GLU A 113 27.27 -13.10 6.80
C GLU A 113 26.68 -13.51 5.45
N LYS A 114 26.17 -14.75 5.35
CA LYS A 114 25.51 -15.29 4.17
C LYS A 114 23.99 -15.22 4.27
N ALA A 115 23.47 -14.36 5.16
CA ALA A 115 22.06 -14.30 5.45
C ALA A 115 21.55 -12.86 5.56
N TYR A 116 20.26 -12.71 5.27
CA TYR A 116 19.52 -11.49 5.59
C TYR A 116 18.15 -11.83 6.16
N TYR A 117 17.65 -10.93 7.00
CA TYR A 117 16.33 -11.01 7.60
C TYR A 117 15.44 -9.88 7.09
N VAL A 118 14.18 -10.19 6.78
CA VAL A 118 13.17 -9.23 6.35
C VAL A 118 11.99 -9.28 7.33
N GLY A 119 11.59 -8.14 7.89
CA GLY A 119 10.46 -8.09 8.83
C GLY A 119 9.89 -6.68 9.04
N ASP A 120 8.63 -6.59 9.45
CA ASP A 120 7.94 -5.31 9.68
C ASP A 120 8.20 -4.74 11.07
N ALA A 121 8.39 -5.60 12.08
CA ALA A 121 8.53 -5.21 13.48
C ALA A 121 9.95 -4.69 13.77
N ALA A 122 10.19 -3.43 13.42
CA ALA A 122 11.52 -2.82 13.41
C ALA A 122 11.70 -1.61 14.35
N GLY A 123 10.67 -1.28 15.13
CA GLY A 123 10.70 -0.19 16.12
C GLY A 123 10.67 1.21 15.52
N ARG A 124 10.18 1.39 14.29
CA ARG A 124 9.94 2.72 13.71
C ARG A 124 8.77 3.42 14.42
N PRO A 125 8.65 4.75 14.36
CA PRO A 125 7.44 5.44 14.82
C PRO A 125 6.18 4.83 14.19
N GLY A 126 5.32 4.24 15.02
CA GLY A 126 4.10 3.54 14.60
C GLY A 126 4.21 2.02 14.44
N ASP A 127 5.41 1.44 14.48
CA ASP A 127 5.57 -0.02 14.57
C ASP A 127 5.08 -0.51 15.93
N TRP A 128 4.45 -1.69 15.97
CA TRP A 128 3.92 -2.27 17.20
C TRP A 128 5.01 -2.92 18.06
N SER A 129 6.17 -3.23 17.48
CA SER A 129 7.31 -3.91 18.10
C SER A 129 8.58 -3.70 17.27
N ASP A 130 9.73 -4.08 17.82
CA ASP A 130 11.05 -4.17 17.19
C ASP A 130 11.61 -5.61 17.15
N LYS A 131 10.78 -6.61 17.50
CA LYS A 131 11.19 -8.01 17.65
C LYS A 131 11.93 -8.59 16.45
N ASP A 132 11.52 -8.25 15.23
CA ASP A 132 12.18 -8.75 14.02
C ASP A 132 13.59 -8.19 13.87
N LYS A 133 13.75 -6.89 14.11
CA LYS A 133 15.06 -6.22 14.06
C LYS A 133 15.97 -6.71 15.17
N VAL A 134 15.45 -6.91 16.39
CA VAL A 134 16.22 -7.45 17.51
C VAL A 134 16.59 -8.91 17.25
N PHE A 135 15.69 -9.73 16.70
CA PHE A 135 15.99 -11.11 16.30
C PHE A 135 17.11 -11.17 15.25
N ALA A 136 17.01 -10.34 14.19
CA ALA A 136 18.05 -10.25 13.16
C ALA A 136 19.41 -9.81 13.75
N THR A 137 19.39 -8.89 14.70
CA THR A 137 20.57 -8.41 15.43
C THR A 137 21.18 -9.53 16.29
N ASN A 138 20.36 -10.29 17.02
CA ASN A 138 20.79 -11.42 17.84
C ASN A 138 21.39 -12.55 16.99
N LEU A 139 20.92 -12.73 15.75
CA LEU A 139 21.55 -13.63 14.79
C LEU A 139 22.83 -13.07 14.17
N GLY A 140 23.08 -11.76 14.25
CA GLY A 140 24.19 -11.09 13.56
C GLY A 140 23.94 -10.85 12.07
N THR A 141 22.68 -10.90 11.62
CA THR A 141 22.31 -10.82 10.19
C THR A 141 21.93 -9.41 9.76
N LYS A 142 22.08 -9.13 8.46
CA LYS A 142 21.59 -7.87 7.90
C LYS A 142 20.06 -7.84 7.90
N PHE A 143 19.50 -6.74 8.42
CA PHE A 143 18.05 -6.51 8.45
C PHE A 143 17.60 -5.65 7.27
N PHE A 144 16.46 -5.98 6.67
CA PHE A 144 15.77 -5.19 5.67
C PHE A 144 14.29 -5.05 6.00
N TYR A 145 13.70 -3.91 5.63
CA TYR A 145 12.26 -3.73 5.69
C TYR A 145 11.58 -4.42 4.48
N PRO A 146 10.30 -4.84 4.61
CA PRO A 146 9.57 -5.45 3.50
C PRO A 146 9.53 -4.52 2.27
N GLU A 147 9.42 -3.20 2.48
CA GLU A 147 9.34 -2.23 1.38
C GLU A 147 10.65 -2.10 0.57
N GLN A 148 11.79 -2.46 1.17
CA GLN A 148 13.09 -2.46 0.48
C GLN A 148 13.29 -3.72 -0.38
N VAL A 149 12.63 -4.82 -0.01
CA VAL A 149 12.82 -6.13 -0.64
C VAL A 149 11.72 -6.39 -1.67
N PHE A 150 10.49 -5.99 -1.37
CA PHE A 150 9.32 -6.17 -2.21
C PHE A 150 8.93 -4.82 -2.84
N PRO A 151 9.36 -4.49 -4.07
CA PRO A 151 9.01 -3.22 -4.69
C PRO A 151 7.53 -3.16 -5.04
N LEU A 152 6.90 -1.97 -5.00
CA LEU A 152 5.65 -1.75 -5.72
C LEU A 152 5.93 -1.70 -7.23
N GLU A 153 4.95 -2.08 -8.04
CA GLU A 153 5.05 -1.93 -9.50
C GLU A 153 5.34 -0.47 -9.84
N LYS A 154 6.31 -0.26 -10.74
CA LYS A 154 6.56 1.07 -11.28
C LYS A 154 5.34 1.47 -12.11
N GLN A 155 4.66 2.53 -11.70
CA GLN A 155 3.64 3.12 -12.55
C GLN A 155 4.32 3.70 -13.80
N GLU A 156 3.79 3.34 -14.97
CA GLU A 156 4.25 3.92 -16.22
C GLU A 156 4.00 5.43 -16.23
N ALA A 157 4.84 6.16 -16.96
CA ALA A 157 4.63 7.58 -17.13
C ALA A 157 3.36 7.80 -17.96
N ARG A 158 2.33 8.38 -17.34
CA ARG A 158 1.15 8.81 -18.07
C ARG A 158 1.48 9.98 -19.00
N PRO A 159 0.80 10.12 -20.15
CA PRO A 159 0.89 11.33 -20.95
C PRO A 159 0.38 12.54 -20.14
N PRO A 160 0.89 13.76 -20.39
CA PRO A 160 0.36 15.00 -19.82
C PRO A 160 -1.13 15.15 -20.12
N VAL A 161 -1.88 15.74 -19.19
CA VAL A 161 -3.28 16.12 -19.47
C VAL A 161 -3.31 17.51 -20.10
N GLU A 162 -4.00 17.64 -21.23
CA GLU A 162 -4.19 18.91 -21.91
C GLU A 162 -5.46 19.65 -21.44
N PRO A 163 -5.37 20.96 -21.17
CA PRO A 163 -6.54 21.81 -20.96
C PRO A 163 -7.47 21.83 -22.18
N SER A 164 -8.77 22.00 -21.97
CA SER A 164 -9.70 22.28 -23.07
C SER A 164 -9.58 23.73 -23.54
N ASP A 165 -9.76 23.94 -24.84
CA ASP A 165 -9.89 25.29 -25.45
C ASP A 165 -11.21 25.97 -25.06
N LYS A 166 -12.20 25.20 -24.61
CA LYS A 166 -13.50 25.71 -24.14
C LYS A 166 -13.49 25.82 -22.62
N LYS A 167 -14.22 26.81 -22.08
CA LYS A 167 -14.40 26.94 -20.63
C LYS A 167 -15.14 25.71 -20.10
N GLU A 168 -14.68 25.16 -18.99
CA GLU A 168 -15.21 23.92 -18.42
C GLU A 168 -14.97 23.83 -16.91
N VAL A 169 -15.54 22.79 -16.30
CA VAL A 169 -15.25 22.39 -14.92
C VAL A 169 -14.62 21.00 -14.91
N VAL A 170 -13.46 20.90 -14.28
CA VAL A 170 -12.73 19.64 -14.08
C VAL A 170 -12.87 19.19 -12.63
N ILE A 171 -13.14 17.91 -12.41
CA ILE A 171 -13.23 17.30 -11.08
C ILE A 171 -12.17 16.19 -10.97
N MET A 172 -11.29 16.30 -9.98
CA MET A 172 -10.33 15.24 -9.66
C MET A 172 -10.95 14.20 -8.72
N VAL A 173 -10.75 12.91 -9.00
CA VAL A 173 -11.24 11.78 -8.20
C VAL A 173 -10.08 10.82 -7.93
N GLY A 174 -9.95 10.34 -6.69
CA GLY A 174 -8.92 9.36 -6.30
C GLY A 174 -8.40 9.52 -4.87
N TYR A 175 -7.67 8.52 -4.37
CA TYR A 175 -7.11 8.49 -3.01
C TYR A 175 -6.30 9.74 -2.67
N PRO A 176 -6.25 10.21 -1.41
CA PRO A 176 -5.15 11.09 -0.97
C PRO A 176 -3.79 10.49 -1.41
N GLY A 177 -2.82 11.30 -1.81
CA GLY A 177 -1.52 10.77 -2.28
C GLY A 177 -1.52 10.06 -3.65
N SER A 178 -2.67 9.91 -4.33
CA SER A 178 -2.73 9.25 -5.65
C SER A 178 -2.01 10.02 -6.78
N GLY A 179 -1.85 11.33 -6.65
CA GLY A 179 -1.25 12.19 -7.68
C GLY A 179 -2.17 13.26 -8.24
N LYS A 180 -3.47 13.26 -7.90
CA LYS A 180 -4.47 14.27 -8.33
C LYS A 180 -3.97 15.71 -8.34
N SER A 181 -3.37 16.16 -7.25
CA SER A 181 -2.90 17.55 -7.15
C SER A 181 -1.72 17.86 -8.08
N THR A 182 -0.94 16.86 -8.46
CA THR A 182 0.07 16.98 -9.52
C THR A 182 -0.62 17.16 -10.88
N ILE A 183 -1.65 16.36 -11.16
CA ILE A 183 -2.45 16.47 -12.39
C ILE A 183 -3.18 17.82 -12.46
N ALA A 184 -3.80 18.25 -11.37
CA ALA A 184 -4.51 19.53 -11.30
C ALA A 184 -3.61 20.74 -11.59
N LYS A 185 -2.29 20.64 -11.32
CA LYS A 185 -1.31 21.69 -11.65
C LYS A 185 -0.95 21.75 -13.13
N GLU A 186 -1.24 20.73 -13.92
CA GLU A 186 -1.03 20.74 -15.38
C GLU A 186 -2.01 21.71 -16.07
N PHE A 187 -3.19 21.93 -15.48
CA PHE A 187 -4.19 22.92 -15.91
C PHE A 187 -3.79 24.35 -15.52
N LYS A 188 -2.65 24.82 -16.02
CA LYS A 188 -2.02 26.10 -15.62
C LYS A 188 -2.92 27.34 -15.82
N THR A 189 -3.83 27.30 -16.78
CA THR A 189 -4.74 28.41 -17.10
C THR A 189 -6.03 28.39 -16.26
N TYR A 190 -6.26 27.32 -15.50
CA TYR A 190 -7.51 27.11 -14.77
C TYR A 190 -7.32 27.60 -13.33
N HIS A 191 -8.42 28.05 -12.72
CA HIS A 191 -8.42 28.29 -11.29
C HIS A 191 -8.52 26.96 -10.54
N ARG A 192 -7.47 26.61 -9.80
CA ARG A 192 -7.40 25.39 -9.00
C ARG A 192 -7.98 25.63 -7.62
N VAL A 193 -9.11 24.97 -7.33
CA VAL A 193 -9.76 25.00 -6.02
C VAL A 193 -9.18 23.89 -5.15
N ASP A 194 -8.44 24.27 -4.11
CA ASP A 194 -7.70 23.36 -3.23
C ASP A 194 -8.61 22.76 -2.14
N GLY A 195 -8.97 21.49 -2.29
CA GLY A 195 -9.86 20.79 -1.37
C GLY A 195 -9.26 20.52 0.00
N ASP A 196 -7.92 20.43 0.12
CA ASP A 196 -7.24 20.22 1.39
C ASP A 196 -7.24 21.51 2.23
N ALA A 197 -7.08 22.67 1.57
CA ALA A 197 -7.17 23.98 2.22
C ALA A 197 -8.60 24.35 2.64
N LEU A 198 -9.58 24.14 1.75
CA LEU A 198 -10.97 24.59 1.96
C LEU A 198 -11.85 23.58 2.72
N ARG A 199 -11.41 22.31 2.80
CA ARG A 199 -11.96 21.21 3.63
C ARG A 199 -13.42 20.79 3.40
N SER A 200 -14.23 21.58 2.70
CA SER A 200 -15.66 21.29 2.46
C SER A 200 -16.11 21.68 1.06
N ALA A 201 -17.03 20.91 0.48
CA ALA A 201 -17.58 21.20 -0.84
C ALA A 201 -18.24 22.59 -0.95
N PRO A 202 -19.01 23.09 0.04
CA PRO A 202 -19.55 24.45 -0.01
C PRO A 202 -18.46 25.54 -0.03
N ALA A 203 -17.37 25.38 0.73
CA ALA A 203 -16.27 26.32 0.72
C ALA A 203 -15.53 26.31 -0.63
N MET A 204 -15.34 25.12 -1.21
CA MET A 204 -14.78 24.95 -2.57
C MET A 204 -15.65 25.63 -3.63
N ILE A 205 -16.97 25.41 -3.60
CA ILE A 205 -17.91 26.05 -4.54
C ILE A 205 -17.87 27.57 -4.39
N LYS A 206 -17.86 28.09 -3.16
CA LYS A 206 -17.76 29.54 -2.91
C LYS A 206 -16.48 30.15 -3.49
N ASP A 207 -15.38 29.41 -3.48
CA ASP A 207 -14.13 29.86 -4.10
C ASP A 207 -14.18 29.81 -5.63
N ALA A 208 -14.76 28.74 -6.19
CA ALA A 208 -14.99 28.60 -7.63
C ALA A 208 -15.89 29.72 -8.20
N GLU A 209 -16.97 30.08 -7.49
CA GLU A 209 -17.90 31.15 -7.89
C GLU A 209 -17.21 32.51 -8.11
N LYS A 210 -16.08 32.78 -7.44
CA LYS A 210 -15.33 34.03 -7.62
C LYS A 210 -14.58 34.11 -8.95
N HIS A 211 -14.29 32.96 -9.57
CA HIS A 211 -13.38 32.85 -10.72
C HIS A 211 -14.08 32.32 -11.98
N ILE A 212 -15.22 31.64 -11.82
CA ILE A 212 -15.95 30.97 -12.91
C ILE A 212 -16.35 31.90 -14.06
N ALA A 213 -16.52 33.21 -13.80
CA ALA A 213 -16.85 34.17 -14.84
C ALA A 213 -15.80 34.21 -15.95
N THR A 214 -14.51 34.14 -15.60
CA THR A 214 -13.38 34.35 -16.52
C THR A 214 -12.51 33.13 -16.73
N GLN A 215 -12.54 32.15 -15.83
CA GLN A 215 -11.65 30.99 -15.86
C GLN A 215 -12.43 29.67 -15.83
N SER A 216 -11.84 28.64 -16.44
CA SER A 216 -12.21 27.25 -16.14
C SER A 216 -11.78 26.90 -14.72
N ILE A 217 -12.45 25.91 -14.12
CA ILE A 217 -12.22 25.51 -12.73
C ILE A 217 -11.69 24.09 -12.66
N VAL A 218 -10.72 23.82 -11.79
CA VAL A 218 -10.34 22.46 -11.39
C VAL A 218 -10.61 22.28 -9.90
N PHE A 219 -11.51 21.36 -9.54
CA PHE A 219 -11.69 20.93 -8.16
C PHE A 219 -10.66 19.85 -7.80
N ASP A 220 -9.59 20.25 -7.10
CA ASP A 220 -8.55 19.36 -6.58
C ASP A 220 -9.03 18.76 -5.25
N SER A 221 -9.84 17.70 -5.33
CA SER A 221 -10.41 17.01 -4.17
C SER A 221 -10.30 15.50 -4.33
N THR A 222 -10.62 14.74 -3.28
CA THR A 222 -10.75 13.28 -3.36
C THR A 222 -12.00 12.82 -4.11
N ALA A 223 -13.09 13.60 -4.00
CA ALA A 223 -14.40 13.40 -4.67
C ALA A 223 -14.84 11.94 -4.84
N GLY A 224 -14.67 11.13 -3.79
CA GLY A 224 -14.86 9.67 -3.87
C GLY A 224 -16.31 9.20 -3.87
N THR A 225 -17.25 10.01 -3.40
CA THR A 225 -18.68 9.65 -3.35
C THR A 225 -19.46 10.35 -4.46
N LYS A 226 -20.54 9.72 -4.93
CA LYS A 226 -21.46 10.30 -5.93
C LYS A 226 -22.05 11.62 -5.41
N GLU A 227 -22.49 11.65 -4.15
CA GLU A 227 -23.01 12.86 -3.50
C GLU A 227 -22.02 14.04 -3.54
N LYS A 228 -20.71 13.76 -3.37
CA LYS A 228 -19.70 14.82 -3.40
C LYS A 228 -19.43 15.30 -4.82
N ARG A 229 -19.43 14.40 -5.82
CA ARG A 229 -19.28 14.76 -7.24
C ARG A 229 -20.47 15.55 -7.75
N GLU A 230 -21.69 15.13 -7.39
CA GLU A 230 -22.95 15.79 -7.75
C GLU A 230 -22.94 17.28 -7.38
N LYS A 231 -22.39 17.65 -6.22
CA LYS A 231 -22.26 19.06 -5.80
C LYS A 231 -21.43 19.89 -6.80
N PHE A 232 -20.37 19.32 -7.36
CA PHE A 232 -19.52 20.00 -8.34
C PHE A 232 -20.11 19.96 -9.76
N VAL A 233 -20.79 18.87 -10.12
CA VAL A 233 -21.54 18.75 -11.38
C VAL A 233 -22.66 19.78 -11.42
N ASN A 234 -23.47 19.88 -10.36
CA ASN A 234 -24.56 20.86 -10.25
C ASN A 234 -24.03 22.30 -10.32
N PHE A 235 -22.85 22.57 -9.75
CA PHE A 235 -22.18 23.86 -9.91
C PHE A 235 -21.87 24.16 -11.38
N ALA A 236 -21.31 23.21 -12.13
CA ALA A 236 -21.00 23.42 -13.54
C ALA A 236 -22.26 23.59 -14.40
N GLN A 237 -23.31 22.79 -14.14
CA GLN A 237 -24.59 22.87 -14.83
C GLN A 237 -25.28 24.21 -14.61
N LYS A 238 -25.23 24.76 -13.39
CA LYS A 238 -25.74 26.11 -13.07
C LYS A 238 -25.08 27.21 -13.92
N HIS A 239 -23.85 26.98 -14.38
CA HIS A 239 -23.08 27.91 -15.20
C HIS A 239 -23.05 27.52 -16.70
N ASP A 240 -23.85 26.54 -17.10
CA ASP A 240 -23.93 26.01 -18.48
C ASP A 240 -22.56 25.55 -19.03
N LEU A 241 -21.73 24.94 -18.18
CA LEU A 241 -20.39 24.47 -18.55
C LEU A 241 -20.30 22.94 -18.66
N PRO A 242 -19.53 22.41 -19.62
CA PRO A 242 -19.21 21.00 -19.67
C PRO A 242 -18.36 20.58 -18.47
N VAL A 243 -18.48 19.31 -18.10
CA VAL A 243 -17.77 18.71 -16.97
C VAL A 243 -16.89 17.56 -17.43
N ARG A 244 -15.62 17.57 -17.02
CA ARG A 244 -14.72 16.41 -17.15
C ARG A 244 -14.30 15.90 -15.79
N VAL A 245 -14.40 14.60 -15.57
CA VAL A 245 -13.89 13.93 -14.37
C VAL A 245 -12.60 13.19 -14.71
N PHE A 246 -11.55 13.46 -13.94
CA PHE A 246 -10.31 12.70 -13.99
C PHE A 246 -10.24 11.77 -12.80
N TRP A 247 -10.44 10.48 -13.05
CA TRP A 247 -10.32 9.44 -12.04
C TRP A 247 -8.90 8.85 -12.05
N VAL A 248 -8.14 9.18 -11.01
CA VAL A 248 -6.78 8.69 -10.78
C VAL A 248 -6.82 7.39 -9.98
N GLN A 249 -6.56 6.28 -10.67
CA GLN A 249 -6.72 4.90 -10.21
C GLN A 249 -5.48 4.33 -9.49
N THR A 250 -4.59 5.21 -9.00
CA THR A 250 -3.43 4.81 -8.21
C THR A 250 -3.82 3.85 -7.07
N PRO A 251 -3.22 2.64 -6.99
CA PRO A 251 -3.51 1.68 -5.92
C PRO A 251 -3.29 2.28 -4.54
N ILE A 252 -4.07 1.84 -3.55
CA ILE A 252 -4.03 2.36 -2.18
C ILE A 252 -2.63 2.27 -1.57
N GLU A 253 -1.89 1.18 -1.83
CA GLU A 253 -0.54 0.97 -1.34
C GLU A 253 0.43 2.02 -1.90
N VAL A 254 0.35 2.28 -3.21
CA VAL A 254 1.18 3.29 -3.89
C VAL A 254 0.83 4.69 -3.36
N ALA A 255 -0.46 4.98 -3.20
CA ALA A 255 -0.92 6.26 -2.67
C ALA A 255 -0.45 6.50 -1.22
N MET A 256 -0.51 5.47 -0.37
CA MET A 256 -0.01 5.53 1.01
C MET A 256 1.51 5.70 1.06
N GLU A 257 2.27 5.00 0.22
CA GLU A 257 3.73 5.14 0.15
C GLU A 257 4.15 6.52 -0.34
N ARG A 258 3.51 7.03 -1.40
CA ARG A 258 3.71 8.42 -1.86
C ARG A 258 3.40 9.44 -0.78
N SER A 259 2.34 9.23 0.00
CA SER A 259 2.02 10.11 1.14
C SER A 259 3.06 10.07 2.24
N LYS A 260 3.58 8.90 2.61
CA LYS A 260 4.68 8.76 3.59
C LYS A 260 5.96 9.44 3.09
N GLN A 261 6.28 9.28 1.81
CA GLN A 261 7.42 9.95 1.21
C GLN A 261 7.26 11.48 1.27
N ARG A 262 6.09 11.99 0.86
CA ARG A 262 5.79 13.43 0.95
C ARG A 262 5.88 13.96 2.38
N GLU A 263 5.44 13.19 3.37
CA GLU A 263 5.59 13.54 4.78
C GLU A 263 7.06 13.67 5.18
N SER A 264 7.93 12.74 4.75
CA SER A 264 9.37 12.83 4.97
C SER A 264 10.03 14.04 4.28
N GLU A 265 9.40 14.56 3.24
CA GLU A 265 9.81 15.77 2.50
C GLU A 265 9.16 17.06 3.08
N GLY A 266 8.48 16.98 4.22
CA GLY A 266 7.85 18.12 4.92
C GLY A 266 6.38 18.37 4.58
N GLY A 267 5.74 17.45 3.85
CA GLY A 267 4.31 17.46 3.58
C GLY A 267 3.45 17.05 4.79
N PRO A 268 2.12 17.23 4.71
CA PRO A 268 1.22 16.87 5.80
C PRO A 268 1.14 15.36 6.02
N HIS A 269 1.09 14.95 7.29
CA HIS A 269 0.80 13.57 7.66
C HIS A 269 -0.64 13.19 7.29
N ILE A 270 -0.80 12.10 6.55
CA ILE A 270 -2.12 11.55 6.21
C ILE A 270 -2.24 10.17 6.87
N PRO A 271 -3.09 10.02 7.90
CA PRO A 271 -3.18 8.77 8.63
C PRO A 271 -3.80 7.68 7.74
N ALA A 272 -3.37 6.43 7.92
CA ALA A 272 -3.83 5.29 7.14
C ALA A 272 -5.37 5.15 7.13
N VAL A 273 -6.04 5.51 8.24
CA VAL A 273 -7.50 5.50 8.36
C VAL A 273 -8.19 6.34 7.27
N ALA A 274 -7.60 7.45 6.83
CA ALA A 274 -8.18 8.31 5.80
C ALA A 274 -8.31 7.59 4.45
N PHE A 275 -7.34 6.75 4.09
CA PHE A 275 -7.37 5.96 2.87
C PHE A 275 -8.44 4.87 2.94
N TYR A 276 -8.55 4.18 4.07
CA TYR A 276 -9.56 3.14 4.25
C TYR A 276 -10.98 3.70 4.32
N VAL A 277 -11.17 4.88 4.93
CA VAL A 277 -12.45 5.60 4.92
C VAL A 277 -12.81 5.99 3.48
N TYR A 278 -11.87 6.53 2.71
CA TYR A 278 -12.10 6.80 1.29
C TYR A 278 -12.55 5.53 0.55
N ARG A 279 -11.79 4.42 0.67
CA ARG A 279 -12.12 3.14 0.02
C ARG A 279 -13.50 2.62 0.40
N LYS A 280 -13.87 2.72 1.68
CA LYS A 280 -15.14 2.23 2.21
C LYS A 280 -16.35 2.96 1.61
N HIS A 281 -16.21 4.25 1.36
CA HIS A 281 -17.29 5.10 0.84
C HIS A 281 -17.15 5.39 -0.66
N PHE A 282 -16.11 4.87 -1.31
CA PHE A 282 -15.86 5.14 -2.71
C PHE A 282 -16.96 4.53 -3.58
N GLU A 283 -17.47 5.36 -4.49
CA GLU A 283 -18.42 4.98 -5.53
C GLU A 283 -17.78 5.29 -6.87
N GLU A 284 -17.65 4.29 -7.75
CA GLU A 284 -17.02 4.45 -9.06
C GLU A 284 -17.71 5.56 -9.86
N PRO A 285 -16.95 6.52 -10.44
CA PRO A 285 -17.52 7.57 -11.26
C PRO A 285 -18.04 7.00 -12.57
N THR A 286 -19.24 7.39 -12.97
CA THR A 286 -19.87 6.97 -14.23
C THR A 286 -20.40 8.17 -15.01
N GLU A 287 -20.40 8.10 -16.34
CA GLU A 287 -20.86 9.22 -17.18
C GLU A 287 -22.37 9.53 -17.01
N GLU A 288 -23.15 8.61 -16.44
CA GLU A 288 -24.55 8.82 -16.03
C GLU A 288 -24.71 9.96 -15.02
N GLU A 289 -23.64 10.33 -14.32
CA GLU A 289 -23.60 11.47 -13.41
C GLU A 289 -23.50 12.83 -14.14
N GLY A 290 -23.44 12.86 -15.48
CA GLY A 290 -23.50 14.10 -16.28
C GLY A 290 -22.15 14.74 -16.59
N PHE A 291 -21.11 13.93 -16.79
CA PHE A 291 -19.76 14.38 -17.14
C PHE A 291 -19.09 13.42 -18.15
N THR A 292 -18.04 13.87 -18.80
CA THR A 292 -17.12 13.00 -19.54
C THR A 292 -16.08 12.40 -18.59
N LEU A 293 -15.88 11.09 -18.63
CA LEU A 293 -14.95 10.40 -17.74
C LEU A 293 -13.58 10.16 -18.40
N VAL A 294 -12.51 10.50 -17.70
CA VAL A 294 -11.13 10.18 -18.06
C VAL A 294 -10.47 9.39 -16.94
N THR A 295 -10.07 8.16 -17.23
CA THR A 295 -9.36 7.29 -16.28
C THR A 295 -7.85 7.39 -16.47
N LEU A 296 -7.12 7.58 -15.37
CA LEU A 296 -5.66 7.67 -15.35
C LEU A 296 -5.10 6.63 -14.37
N SER A 297 -4.12 5.84 -14.82
CA SER A 297 -3.40 4.84 -14.02
C SER A 297 -2.14 5.39 -13.38
#